data_AF-A0A918DI48-F1
#
_entry.id   AF-A0A918DI48-F1
#
_cell.length_a   1.000
_cell.length_b   1.000
_cell.length_c   1.000
_cell.angle_alpha   90.00
_cell.angle_beta   90.00
_cell.angle_gamma   90.00
#
_symmetry.space_group_name_H-M   'P 1'
#
loop_
_entity.id
_entity.type
_entity.pdbx_description
1 polymer ?
#
loop_
_entity_poly.entity_id
_entity_poly.type
_entity_poly.pdbx_seq_one_letter_code
_entity_poly.pdbx_strand_id
1 'polypeptide(L)'
;MKCSVFIATSADGYIATLDGGVEWLETGKEVDLGEQADMGFNQFIASVDCMIMGRGCMEKLASFNLTPEQWPYGDLRIIALSKSLQEVPQNLTGKVELYDGDILPLVARLQAEGYQHAYIDGGATITSFLQAQLISHLTITQAPVLLGKGIPLFGELSQQVMLSHANATTFANDFVQIQYEVSYG
;
A
#
# COMPACT_ATOMS: atom_id res chain seq x y z
N MET A 1 -16.53 -0.51 -6.41
CA MET A 1 -15.70 0.05 -5.32
C MET A 1 -14.40 0.53 -5.93
N LYS A 2 -13.94 1.74 -5.61
CA LYS A 2 -12.64 2.27 -6.02
C LYS A 2 -11.55 1.55 -5.24
N CYS A 3 -10.52 1.03 -5.90
CA CYS A 3 -9.32 0.51 -5.22
C CYS A 3 -8.12 1.36 -5.60
N SER A 4 -7.37 1.83 -4.60
CA SER A 4 -6.21 2.70 -4.81
C SER A 4 -4.99 2.18 -4.07
N VAL A 5 -3.83 2.36 -4.68
CA VAL A 5 -2.53 2.10 -4.07
C VAL A 5 -1.89 3.42 -3.68
N PHE A 6 -1.31 3.47 -2.49
CA PHE A 6 -0.41 4.52 -2.04
C PHE A 6 0.80 3.84 -1.42
N ILE A 7 1.96 3.93 -2.07
CA ILE A 7 3.13 3.14 -1.68
C ILE A 7 4.44 3.86 -2.01
N ALA A 8 5.45 3.63 -1.19
CA ALA A 8 6.81 4.10 -1.45
C ALA A 8 7.67 2.98 -2.05
N THR A 9 8.61 3.35 -2.91
CA THR A 9 9.56 2.41 -3.55
C THR A 9 10.93 3.06 -3.73
N SER A 10 11.98 2.25 -3.81
CA SER A 10 13.30 2.71 -4.29
C SER A 10 13.23 3.11 -5.76
N ALA A 11 14.24 3.83 -6.25
CA ALA A 11 14.29 4.27 -7.65
C ALA A 11 14.32 3.08 -8.64
N ASP A 12 14.80 1.91 -8.19
CA ASP A 12 14.81 0.65 -8.93
C ASP A 12 13.62 -0.29 -8.63
N GLY A 13 12.57 0.19 -7.96
CA GLY A 13 11.27 -0.48 -7.91
C GLY A 13 11.07 -1.50 -6.77
N TYR A 14 11.88 -1.44 -5.72
CA TYR A 14 11.74 -2.29 -4.53
C TYR A 14 10.99 -1.56 -3.40
N ILE A 15 10.16 -2.30 -2.64
CA ILE A 15 9.38 -1.77 -1.51
C ILE A 15 9.97 -2.14 -0.15
N ALA A 16 10.92 -3.08 -0.15
CA ALA A 16 11.68 -3.46 1.03
C ALA A 16 12.98 -4.16 0.62
N THR A 17 13.94 -4.24 1.53
CA THR A 17 15.09 -5.15 1.41
C THR A 17 14.63 -6.61 1.51
N LEU A 18 15.52 -7.57 1.19
CA LEU A 18 15.18 -9.00 1.20
C LEU A 18 14.77 -9.55 2.58
N ASP A 19 15.23 -8.90 3.65
CA ASP A 19 14.86 -9.15 5.04
C ASP A 19 13.65 -8.32 5.51
N GLY A 20 13.01 -7.57 4.61
CA GLY A 20 11.81 -6.78 4.91
C GLY A 20 12.09 -5.41 5.55
N GLY A 21 13.33 -4.94 5.51
CA GLY A 21 13.75 -3.61 5.97
C GLY A 21 13.21 -2.47 5.10
N VAL A 22 12.87 -1.36 5.75
CA VAL A 22 12.33 -0.14 5.13
C VAL A 22 13.02 1.13 5.59
N GLU A 23 14.13 1.00 6.32
CA GLU A 23 14.90 2.08 6.93
C GLU A 23 15.50 3.03 5.87
N TRP A 24 15.63 2.55 4.63
CA TRP A 24 16.04 3.36 3.49
C TRP A 24 15.04 4.48 3.15
N LEU A 25 13.80 4.43 3.63
CA LEU A 25 12.85 5.54 3.50
C LEU A 25 13.28 6.78 4.29
N GLU A 26 14.17 6.63 5.29
CA GLU A 26 14.70 7.74 6.08
C GLU A 26 15.89 8.46 5.39
N THR A 27 16.28 8.05 4.18
CA THR A 27 17.49 8.57 3.50
C THR A 27 17.36 10.00 2.97
N GLY A 28 16.15 10.59 2.98
CA GLY A 28 15.91 11.99 2.65
C GLY A 28 16.40 12.91 3.77
N LYS A 29 17.61 13.47 3.61
CA LYS A 29 18.32 14.23 4.66
C LYS A 29 17.72 15.58 5.03
N GLU A 30 16.68 16.03 4.35
CA GLU A 30 15.89 17.19 4.76
C GLU A 30 14.51 16.70 5.20
N VAL A 31 14.25 16.77 6.51
CA VAL A 31 12.89 16.62 7.03
C VAL A 31 12.13 17.84 6.52
N ASP A 32 11.33 17.66 5.47
CA ASP A 32 10.37 18.67 5.06
C ASP A 32 9.42 18.90 6.25
N LEU A 33 9.56 20.04 6.92
CA LEU A 33 8.69 20.51 7.99
C LEU A 33 7.56 21.40 7.46
N GLY A 34 7.41 21.51 6.13
CA GLY A 34 6.37 22.25 5.46
C GLY A 34 5.04 21.50 5.35
N GLU A 35 4.10 22.07 4.60
CA GLU A 35 2.73 21.54 4.44
C GLU A 35 2.67 20.15 3.75
N GLN A 36 3.76 19.68 3.17
CA GLN A 36 3.85 18.41 2.41
C GLN A 36 4.70 17.33 3.11
N ALA A 37 4.96 17.50 4.41
CA ALA A 37 5.81 16.60 5.20
C ALA A 37 5.40 15.11 5.14
N ASP A 38 4.10 14.82 5.02
CA ASP A 38 3.56 13.45 4.92
C ASP A 38 3.34 12.97 3.48
N MET A 39 3.73 13.78 2.49
CA MET A 39 3.55 13.55 1.06
C MET A 39 2.10 13.19 0.67
N GLY A 40 1.12 13.71 1.40
CA GLY A 40 -0.31 13.50 1.16
C GLY A 40 -0.90 12.23 1.78
N PHE A 41 -0.14 11.50 2.60
CA PHE A 41 -0.63 10.27 3.22
C PHE A 41 -1.87 10.49 4.10
N ASN A 42 -1.93 11.54 4.91
CA ASN A 42 -3.10 11.82 5.74
C ASN A 42 -4.33 12.14 4.90
N GLN A 43 -4.17 12.91 3.82
CA GLN A 43 -5.25 13.19 2.87
C GLN A 43 -5.75 11.90 2.21
N PHE A 44 -4.83 11.01 1.82
CA PHE A 44 -5.17 9.72 1.23
C PHE A 44 -5.93 8.82 2.21
N ILE A 45 -5.43 8.66 3.44
CA ILE A 45 -6.08 7.84 4.47
C ILE A 45 -7.47 8.37 4.82
N ALA A 46 -7.67 9.69 4.87
CA ALA A 46 -8.97 10.30 5.08
C ALA A 46 -9.96 10.07 3.91
N SER A 47 -9.47 9.69 2.72
CA SER A 47 -10.29 9.44 1.54
C SER A 47 -10.79 8.00 1.40
N VAL A 48 -10.13 7.05 2.08
CA VAL A 48 -10.48 5.63 2.03
C VAL A 48 -11.38 5.24 3.19
N ASP A 49 -12.13 4.15 3.04
CA ASP A 49 -13.04 3.63 4.06
C ASP A 49 -12.67 2.22 4.55
N CYS A 50 -11.79 1.52 3.82
CA CYS A 50 -11.19 0.26 4.25
C CYS A 50 -9.79 0.05 3.68
N MET A 51 -9.05 -0.88 4.26
CA MET A 51 -7.74 -1.30 3.79
C MET A 51 -7.70 -2.82 3.57
N ILE A 52 -7.07 -3.24 2.48
CA ILE A 52 -6.79 -4.63 2.17
C ILE A 52 -5.29 -4.79 1.97
N MET A 53 -4.66 -5.62 2.80
CA MET A 53 -3.22 -5.87 2.76
C MET A 53 -2.90 -7.36 2.65
N GLY A 54 -1.68 -7.69 2.25
CA GLY A 54 -1.19 -9.07 2.29
C GLY A 54 -0.57 -9.44 3.64
N ARG A 55 -0.42 -10.75 3.91
CA ARG A 55 0.27 -11.28 5.10
C ARG A 55 1.60 -10.58 5.40
N GLY A 56 2.49 -10.44 4.41
CA GLY A 56 3.81 -9.84 4.61
C GLY A 56 3.75 -8.37 5.04
N CYS A 57 2.77 -7.61 4.52
CA CYS A 57 2.53 -6.24 4.98
C CYS A 57 2.03 -6.23 6.44
N MET A 58 1.08 -7.12 6.78
CA MET A 58 0.59 -7.25 8.16
C MET A 58 1.71 -7.62 9.14
N GLU A 59 2.57 -8.58 8.79
CA GLU A 59 3.71 -8.99 9.61
C GLU A 59 4.71 -7.84 9.80
N LYS A 60 4.96 -7.05 8.75
CA LYS A 60 5.80 -5.85 8.86
C LYS A 60 5.16 -4.79 9.76
N LEU A 61 3.87 -4.53 9.60
CA LEU A 61 3.12 -3.60 10.45
C LEU A 61 3.19 -4.03 11.93
N ALA A 62 3.03 -5.33 12.20
CA ALA A 62 3.17 -5.88 13.55
C ALA A 62 4.58 -5.66 14.12
N SER A 63 5.63 -5.74 13.27
CA SER A 63 7.02 -5.58 13.71
C SER A 63 7.36 -4.18 14.23
N PHE A 64 6.62 -3.14 13.82
CA PHE A 64 6.83 -1.77 14.31
C PHE A 64 6.36 -1.58 15.75
N ASN A 65 5.54 -2.49 16.28
CA ASN A 65 5.01 -2.45 17.64
C ASN A 65 4.44 -1.08 18.05
N LEU A 66 3.61 -0.52 17.16
CA LEU A 66 3.04 0.81 17.31
C LEU A 66 2.15 0.91 18.56
N THR A 67 2.29 2.01 19.29
CA THR A 67 1.35 2.41 20.33
C THR A 67 0.01 2.87 19.73
N PRO A 68 -1.08 2.94 20.51
CA PRO A 68 -2.36 3.48 20.02
C PRO A 68 -2.22 4.89 19.43
N GLU A 69 -1.36 5.74 20.01
CA GLU A 69 -1.13 7.11 19.54
C GLU A 69 -0.34 7.17 18.22
N GLN A 70 0.43 6.12 17.91
CA GLN A 70 1.19 6.00 16.67
C GLN A 70 0.40 5.30 15.56
N TRP A 71 -0.81 4.80 15.84
CA TRP A 71 -1.60 4.05 14.86
C TRP A 71 -2.12 4.98 13.76
N PRO A 72 -1.65 4.83 12.50
CA PRO A 72 -1.91 5.84 11.47
C PRO A 72 -3.26 5.65 10.77
N TYR A 73 -3.91 4.51 10.96
CA TYR A 73 -5.11 4.12 10.20
C TYR A 73 -6.43 4.47 10.89
N GLY A 74 -6.39 5.09 12.08
CA GLY A 74 -7.59 5.40 12.85
C GLY A 74 -8.49 4.18 13.02
N ASP A 75 -9.79 4.37 12.72
CA ASP A 75 -10.82 3.33 12.80
C ASP A 75 -11.05 2.56 11.48
N LEU A 76 -10.13 2.69 10.50
CA LEU A 76 -10.27 1.97 9.23
C LEU A 76 -10.37 0.46 9.47
N ARG A 77 -11.32 -0.16 8.77
CA ARG A 77 -11.40 -1.62 8.74
C ARG A 77 -10.25 -2.17 7.91
N ILE A 78 -9.38 -2.97 8.53
CA ILE A 78 -8.20 -3.55 7.87
C ILE A 78 -8.35 -5.06 7.71
N ILE A 79 -8.23 -5.53 6.47
CA ILE A 79 -8.34 -6.94 6.12
C ILE A 79 -7.00 -7.44 5.58
N ALA A 80 -6.43 -8.43 6.25
CA ALA A 80 -5.19 -9.10 5.84
C ALA A 80 -5.50 -10.41 5.11
N LEU A 81 -5.08 -10.50 3.85
CA LEU A 81 -5.20 -11.69 3.03
C LEU A 81 -4.16 -12.74 3.47
N SER A 82 -4.63 -13.89 3.94
CA SER A 82 -3.78 -15.00 4.33
C SER A 82 -4.54 -16.33 4.25
N LYS A 83 -3.99 -17.30 3.50
CA LYS A 83 -4.52 -18.67 3.44
C LYS A 83 -3.95 -19.60 4.52
N SER A 84 -2.88 -19.17 5.20
CA SER A 84 -2.10 -20.03 6.09
C SER A 84 -2.19 -19.64 7.57
N LEU A 85 -2.47 -18.37 7.87
CA LEU A 85 -2.56 -17.91 9.25
C LEU A 85 -3.96 -18.17 9.78
N GLN A 86 -4.01 -18.63 11.03
CA GLN A 86 -5.24 -18.84 11.78
C GLN A 86 -5.51 -17.67 12.73
N GLU A 87 -4.47 -16.95 13.14
CA GLU A 87 -4.54 -15.88 14.13
C GLU A 87 -3.75 -14.64 13.69
N VAL A 88 -4.25 -13.48 14.08
CA VAL A 88 -3.60 -12.17 13.89
C VAL A 88 -2.52 -12.00 14.97
N PRO A 89 -1.37 -11.36 14.68
CA PRO A 89 -0.39 -11.01 15.71
C PRO A 89 -1.03 -10.28 16.89
N GLN A 90 -0.62 -10.62 18.12
CA GLN A 90 -1.27 -10.16 19.35
C GLN A 90 -1.42 -8.64 19.46
N ASN A 91 -0.44 -7.87 18.98
CA ASN A 91 -0.46 -6.41 19.01
C ASN A 91 -1.40 -5.78 17.96
N LEU A 92 -1.84 -6.55 16.97
CA LEU A 92 -2.82 -6.17 15.95
C LEU A 92 -4.23 -6.71 16.22
N THR A 93 -4.43 -7.48 17.29
CA THR A 93 -5.75 -7.98 17.71
C THR A 93 -6.75 -6.84 17.83
N GLY A 94 -7.92 -7.01 17.19
CA GLY A 94 -8.99 -6.00 17.16
C GLY A 94 -8.77 -4.85 16.18
N LYS A 95 -7.61 -4.78 15.51
CA LYS A 95 -7.30 -3.77 14.48
C LYS A 95 -7.31 -4.35 13.07
N VAL A 96 -7.03 -5.65 12.94
CA VAL A 96 -6.92 -6.36 11.66
C VAL A 96 -7.76 -7.63 11.70
N GLU A 97 -8.41 -7.94 10.58
CA GLU A 97 -9.18 -9.16 10.33
C GLU A 97 -8.44 -10.03 9.30
N LEU A 98 -8.41 -11.35 9.51
CA LEU A 98 -7.91 -12.28 8.48
C LEU A 98 -9.00 -12.62 7.47
N TYR A 99 -8.59 -12.80 6.21
CA TYR A 99 -9.43 -13.32 5.14
C TYR A 99 -8.64 -14.30 4.27
N ASP A 100 -9.16 -15.52 4.09
CA ASP A 100 -8.52 -16.63 3.37
C ASP A 100 -9.16 -16.93 2.00
N GLY A 101 -10.27 -16.27 1.69
CA GLY A 101 -11.00 -16.42 0.44
C GLY A 101 -10.39 -15.65 -0.75
N ASP A 102 -11.14 -15.62 -1.85
CA ASP A 102 -10.72 -14.95 -3.08
C ASP A 102 -11.05 -13.44 -3.07
N ILE A 103 -10.21 -12.65 -3.76
CA ILE A 103 -10.29 -11.18 -3.77
C ILE A 103 -11.60 -10.67 -4.38
N LEU A 104 -12.10 -11.28 -5.46
CA LEU A 104 -13.32 -10.83 -6.14
C LEU A 104 -14.56 -10.93 -5.23
N PRO A 105 -14.84 -12.08 -4.58
CA PRO A 105 -15.88 -12.18 -3.55
C PRO A 105 -15.69 -11.18 -2.39
N LEU A 106 -14.44 -10.97 -1.94
CA LEU A 106 -14.17 -10.02 -0.86
C LEU A 106 -14.59 -8.59 -1.25
N VAL A 107 -14.17 -8.14 -2.43
CA VAL A 107 -14.48 -6.79 -2.95
C VAL A 107 -15.98 -6.63 -3.15
N ALA A 108 -16.67 -7.64 -3.69
CA ALA A 108 -18.12 -7.62 -3.84
C ALA A 108 -18.85 -7.53 -2.49
N ARG A 109 -18.38 -8.30 -1.49
CA ARG A 109 -18.91 -8.25 -0.12
C ARG A 109 -18.73 -6.87 0.50
N LEU A 110 -17.53 -6.30 0.45
CA LEU A 110 -17.24 -4.97 0.99
C LEU A 110 -18.12 -3.91 0.33
N GLN A 111 -18.27 -3.96 -0.99
CA GLN A 111 -19.17 -3.04 -1.69
C GLN A 111 -20.64 -3.19 -1.23
N ALA A 112 -21.11 -4.41 -0.99
CA ALA A 112 -22.45 -4.67 -0.47
C ALA A 112 -22.63 -4.20 0.99
N GLU A 113 -21.56 -4.20 1.77
CA GLU A 113 -21.51 -3.64 3.13
C GLU A 113 -21.42 -2.10 3.14
N GLY A 114 -21.28 -1.45 1.97
CA GLY A 114 -21.33 0.00 1.81
C GLY A 114 -19.97 0.67 1.56
N TYR A 115 -18.86 -0.08 1.58
CA TYR A 115 -17.53 0.45 1.30
C TYR A 115 -17.40 0.88 -0.16
N GLN A 116 -16.86 2.08 -0.38
CA GLN A 116 -16.74 2.76 -1.67
C GLN A 116 -15.28 2.91 -2.11
N HIS A 117 -14.32 3.02 -1.19
CA HIS A 117 -12.91 3.29 -1.54
C HIS A 117 -11.92 2.53 -0.64
N ALA A 118 -11.31 1.47 -1.21
CA ALA A 118 -10.31 0.65 -0.55
C ALA A 118 -8.86 1.11 -0.82
N TYR A 119 -8.04 1.16 0.23
CA TYR A 119 -6.58 1.18 0.14
C TYR A 119 -6.05 -0.24 -0.03
N ILE A 120 -5.32 -0.50 -1.11
CA ILE A 120 -4.67 -1.79 -1.39
C ILE A 120 -3.18 -1.68 -1.14
N ASP A 121 -2.65 -2.54 -0.26
CA ASP A 121 -1.25 -2.47 0.17
C ASP A 121 -0.53 -3.83 0.19
N GLY A 122 0.79 -3.76 0.02
CA GLY A 122 1.69 -4.90 -0.11
C GLY A 122 1.83 -5.39 -1.55
N GLY A 123 3.07 -5.54 -2.03
CA GLY A 123 3.36 -5.78 -3.46
C GLY A 123 2.65 -6.99 -4.08
N ALA A 124 2.61 -8.14 -3.38
CA ALA A 124 1.90 -9.32 -3.87
C ALA A 124 0.38 -9.11 -3.96
N THR A 125 -0.20 -8.39 -2.99
CA THR A 125 -1.62 -8.04 -2.98
C THR A 125 -1.93 -7.06 -4.11
N ILE A 126 -1.13 -6.00 -4.26
CA ILE A 126 -1.24 -5.02 -5.35
C ILE A 126 -1.19 -5.74 -6.71
N THR A 127 -0.23 -6.63 -6.90
CA THR A 127 -0.10 -7.43 -8.13
C THR A 127 -1.35 -8.28 -8.38
N SER A 128 -1.89 -8.92 -7.35
CA SER A 128 -3.11 -9.73 -7.47
C SER A 128 -4.34 -8.89 -7.84
N PHE A 129 -4.47 -7.69 -7.27
CA PHE A 129 -5.55 -6.76 -7.62
C PHE A 129 -5.40 -6.18 -9.04
N LEU A 130 -4.16 -5.95 -9.49
CA LEU A 130 -3.90 -5.56 -10.89
C LEU A 130 -4.30 -6.68 -11.87
N GLN A 131 -3.95 -7.94 -11.56
CA GLN A 131 -4.35 -9.10 -12.38
C GLN A 131 -5.87 -9.27 -12.42
N ALA A 132 -6.56 -9.01 -11.31
CA ALA A 132 -8.02 -9.04 -11.22
C ALA A 132 -8.71 -7.81 -11.83
N GLN A 133 -7.94 -6.87 -12.38
CA GLN A 133 -8.43 -5.62 -12.98
C GLN A 133 -9.20 -4.71 -12.00
N LEU A 134 -8.77 -4.66 -10.74
CA LEU A 134 -9.49 -3.95 -9.67
C LEU A 134 -8.86 -2.61 -9.26
N ILE A 135 -7.57 -2.40 -9.51
CA ILE A 135 -6.91 -1.15 -9.15
C ILE A 135 -7.34 -0.06 -10.13
N SER A 136 -7.74 1.09 -9.60
CA SER A 136 -8.14 2.25 -10.41
C SER A 136 -7.11 3.38 -10.37
N HIS A 137 -6.37 3.51 -9.26
CA HIS A 137 -5.40 4.58 -9.06
C HIS A 137 -4.13 4.05 -8.39
N LEU A 138 -2.98 4.54 -8.84
CA LEU A 138 -1.68 4.27 -8.25
C LEU A 138 -1.03 5.58 -7.84
N THR A 139 -0.64 5.70 -6.58
CA THR A 139 0.27 6.74 -6.09
C THR A 139 1.56 6.07 -5.64
N ILE A 140 2.65 6.36 -6.34
CA ILE A 140 3.96 5.73 -6.13
C ILE A 140 4.96 6.81 -5.78
N THR A 141 5.48 6.79 -4.55
CA THR A 141 6.53 7.70 -4.09
C THR A 141 7.90 7.03 -4.22
N GLN A 142 8.74 7.53 -5.11
CA GLN A 142 10.09 7.03 -5.34
C GLN A 142 11.10 7.75 -4.45
N ALA A 143 11.81 6.99 -3.62
CA ALA A 143 12.95 7.49 -2.85
C ALA A 143 14.20 7.55 -3.73
N PRO A 144 15.12 8.52 -3.50
CA PRO A 144 16.34 8.72 -4.28
C PRO A 144 17.45 7.70 -3.93
N VAL A 145 17.11 6.41 -3.92
CA VAL A 145 18.03 5.32 -3.57
C VAL A 145 17.86 4.13 -4.51
N LEU A 146 18.96 3.47 -4.85
CA LEU A 146 18.98 2.18 -5.54
C LEU A 146 19.29 1.09 -4.51
N LEU A 147 18.39 0.12 -4.34
CA LEU A 147 18.66 -1.01 -3.42
C LEU A 147 19.45 -2.13 -4.11
N GLY A 148 19.37 -2.23 -5.44
CA GLY A 148 19.98 -3.25 -6.28
C GLY A 148 19.35 -4.65 -6.16
N LYS A 149 18.63 -4.91 -5.06
CA LYS A 149 17.83 -6.12 -4.82
C LYS A 149 16.86 -5.88 -3.66
N GLY A 150 15.71 -6.54 -3.69
CA GLY A 150 14.72 -6.42 -2.63
C GLY A 150 13.42 -7.12 -2.98
N ILE A 151 12.38 -6.83 -2.21
CA ILE A 151 11.01 -7.22 -2.52
C ILE A 151 10.47 -6.22 -3.55
N PRO A 152 10.15 -6.63 -4.79
CA PRO A 152 9.68 -5.71 -5.83
C PRO A 152 8.25 -5.24 -5.53
N LEU A 153 7.91 -4.02 -5.97
CA LEU A 153 6.54 -3.50 -5.89
C LEU A 153 5.56 -4.37 -6.70
N PHE A 154 5.92 -4.68 -7.94
CA PHE A 154 5.09 -5.46 -8.86
C PHE A 154 5.72 -6.83 -9.11
N GLY A 155 4.89 -7.88 -9.07
CA GLY A 155 5.21 -9.20 -9.58
C GLY A 155 4.88 -9.33 -11.07
N GLU A 156 4.80 -10.57 -11.53
CA GLU A 156 4.42 -10.88 -12.91
C GLU A 156 2.94 -10.55 -13.17
N LEU A 157 2.67 -9.91 -14.30
CA LEU A 157 1.32 -9.63 -14.79
C LEU A 157 1.06 -10.48 -16.03
N SER A 158 -0.14 -11.08 -16.12
CA SER A 158 -0.55 -11.90 -17.26
C SER A 158 -0.74 -11.09 -18.55
N GLN A 159 -0.87 -9.77 -18.44
CA GLN A 159 -1.01 -8.84 -19.54
C GLN A 159 -0.45 -7.46 -19.14
N GLN A 160 -0.16 -6.64 -20.14
CA GLN A 160 0.22 -5.25 -19.92
C GLN A 160 -0.96 -4.46 -19.32
N VAL A 161 -0.69 -3.63 -18.33
CA VAL A 161 -1.66 -2.72 -17.72
C VAL A 161 -1.30 -1.30 -18.12
N MET A 162 -2.23 -0.58 -18.74
CA MET A 162 -1.99 0.76 -19.24
C MET A 162 -2.26 1.78 -18.13
N LEU A 163 -1.35 2.76 -18.01
CA LEU A 163 -1.47 3.86 -17.07
C LEU A 163 -1.72 5.17 -17.84
N SER A 164 -2.57 6.02 -17.29
CA SER A 164 -2.96 7.29 -17.89
C SER A 164 -3.01 8.40 -16.84
N HIS A 165 -3.22 9.64 -17.31
CA HIS A 165 -3.39 10.82 -16.46
C HIS A 165 -2.25 11.05 -15.45
N ALA A 166 -1.00 10.85 -15.91
CA ALA A 166 0.18 11.00 -15.09
C ALA A 166 0.27 12.40 -14.46
N ASN A 167 0.44 12.44 -13.14
CA ASN A 167 0.84 13.63 -12.40
C ASN A 167 2.10 13.30 -11.59
N ALA A 168 3.10 14.18 -11.62
CA ALA A 168 4.33 13.99 -10.86
C ALA A 168 4.63 15.21 -9.99
N THR A 169 4.97 14.96 -8.74
CA THR A 169 5.37 15.97 -7.75
C THR A 169 6.75 15.61 -7.20
N THR A 170 7.66 16.58 -7.16
CA THR A 170 8.97 16.46 -6.52
C THR A 170 8.94 17.13 -5.16
N PHE A 171 9.52 16.49 -4.14
CA PHE A 171 9.62 17.03 -2.78
C PHE A 171 11.03 17.55 -2.48
N ALA A 172 11.17 18.34 -1.42
CA ALA A 172 12.45 18.94 -1.02
C ALA A 172 13.53 17.89 -0.70
N ASN A 173 13.13 16.69 -0.28
CA ASN A 173 14.03 15.59 0.05
C ASN A 173 14.40 14.68 -1.14
N ASP A 174 14.22 15.17 -2.37
CA ASP A 174 14.44 14.48 -3.65
C ASP A 174 13.52 13.28 -3.92
N PHE A 175 12.47 13.07 -3.11
CA PHE A 175 11.45 12.08 -3.42
C PHE A 175 10.60 12.56 -4.61
N VAL A 176 10.17 11.62 -5.44
CA VAL A 176 9.27 11.88 -6.57
C VAL A 176 8.02 11.05 -6.40
N GLN A 177 6.86 11.68 -6.20
CA GLN A 177 5.58 10.99 -6.21
C GLN A 177 4.94 11.10 -7.58
N ILE A 178 4.56 9.94 -8.13
CA ILE A 178 3.88 9.84 -9.41
C ILE A 178 2.51 9.20 -9.18
N GLN A 179 1.48 9.84 -9.72
CA GLN A 179 0.11 9.40 -9.66
C GLN A 179 -0.37 9.00 -11.06
N TYR A 180 -1.10 7.90 -11.13
CA TYR A 180 -1.70 7.39 -12.36
C TYR A 180 -3.12 6.91 -12.13
N GLU A 181 -3.95 7.05 -13.15
CA GLU A 181 -5.15 6.23 -13.33
C GLU A 181 -4.78 4.94 -14.07
N VAL A 182 -5.45 3.84 -13.72
CA VAL A 182 -5.25 2.53 -14.33
C VAL A 182 -6.37 2.24 -15.30
N SER A 183 -6.01 1.85 -16.53
CA SER A 183 -6.95 1.48 -17.58
C SER A 183 -6.75 0.02 -17.98
N TYR A 184 -7.84 -0.75 -17.89
CA TYR A 184 -7.92 -2.10 -18.43
C TYR A 184 -8.65 -1.99 -19.77
N GLY A 185 -8.00 -2.45 -20.84
CA GLY A 185 -8.48 -2.32 -22.22
C GLY A 185 -9.76 -3.10 -22.51
#